data_AF-A0A518GB46-F1
#
_entry.id   AF-A0A518GB46-F1
#
_cell.length_a   1.000
_cell.length_b   1.000
_cell.length_c   1.000
_cell.angle_alpha   90.00
_cell.angle_beta   90.00
_cell.angle_gamma   90.00
#
_symmetry.space_group_name_H-M   'P 1'
#
loop_
_entity.id
_entity.type
_entity.pdbx_description
1 polymer ?
#
loop_
_entity_poly.entity_id
_entity_poly.type
_entity_poly.pdbx_seq_one_letter_code
_entity_poly.pdbx_strand_id
1 'polypeptide(L)'
;MRCRSLALLLVLYTLTTFAAELPAQNPTPASIARQRFNQVFVKVIMPVITRTPKQDGPAVESWVAEQLKELGEPEYFAVTDWVPVCDGLLEDDEVDNRVWSGSLVGKNSSGFCPVSGDLPERKDGRVLVLVGGWDPGGGHEAKVTLVDEPGTRAVEPVLPCSARGKRKAIPGETPLAYVAVLIGPPPRERVTSHSNDE
;
A
#
# COMPACT_ATOMS: atom_id res chain seq x y z
N MET A 1 10.61 35.04 -60.95
CA MET A 1 11.25 34.02 -60.08
C MET A 1 10.24 33.61 -59.01
N ARG A 2 10.01 32.29 -58.86
CA ARG A 2 9.34 31.58 -57.73
C ARG A 2 7.86 31.97 -57.49
N CYS A 3 6.82 31.26 -57.93
CA CYS A 3 6.55 29.83 -58.12
C CYS A 3 6.82 28.97 -56.87
N ARG A 4 5.78 28.21 -56.45
CA ARG A 4 5.64 27.34 -55.25
C ARG A 4 5.16 28.13 -54.02
N SER A 5 4.05 27.82 -53.34
CA SER A 5 3.28 26.58 -53.25
C SER A 5 1.87 26.93 -52.74
N LEU A 6 0.89 26.98 -53.64
CA LEU A 6 -0.55 27.05 -53.34
C LEU A 6 -1.10 25.62 -53.15
N ALA A 7 -0.38 24.81 -52.36
CA ALA A 7 -0.66 23.38 -52.15
C ALA A 7 -0.53 22.97 -50.67
N LEU A 8 -0.86 23.87 -49.74
CA LEU A 8 -0.71 23.66 -48.30
C LEU A 8 -1.95 24.11 -47.50
N LEU A 9 -3.12 24.08 -48.12
CA LEU A 9 -4.42 24.39 -47.50
C LEU A 9 -5.48 23.31 -47.78
N LEU A 10 -5.05 22.06 -47.89
CA LEU A 10 -5.91 20.87 -48.02
C LEU A 10 -5.40 19.71 -47.14
N VAL A 11 -4.98 20.03 -45.91
CA VAL A 11 -4.79 19.05 -44.82
C VAL A 11 -5.52 19.55 -43.56
N LEU A 12 -6.71 20.12 -43.75
CA LEU A 12 -7.75 20.23 -42.73
C LEU A 12 -8.73 19.06 -42.96
N TYR A 13 -8.21 17.84 -42.95
CA TYR A 13 -9.02 16.63 -42.96
C TYR A 13 -9.17 16.16 -41.51
N THR A 14 -10.26 16.61 -40.88
CA THR A 14 -11.03 15.87 -39.89
C THR A 14 -10.23 14.97 -38.94
N LEU A 15 -9.53 15.55 -37.96
CA LEU A 15 -9.25 14.86 -36.70
C LEU A 15 -10.49 14.97 -35.81
N THR A 16 -11.55 14.27 -36.22
CA THR A 16 -12.57 13.83 -35.28
C THR A 16 -11.87 12.89 -34.30
N THR A 17 -11.61 13.40 -33.10
CA THR A 17 -11.24 12.56 -31.95
C THR A 17 -12.38 11.58 -31.72
N PHE A 18 -12.27 10.39 -32.30
CA PHE A 18 -13.01 9.23 -31.82
C PHE A 18 -12.48 8.97 -30.41
N ALA A 19 -13.18 9.52 -29.42
CA ALA A 19 -13.24 8.87 -28.12
C ALA A 19 -13.93 7.53 -28.37
N ALA A 20 -13.14 6.52 -28.73
CA ALA A 20 -13.60 5.16 -28.62
C ALA A 20 -13.85 4.94 -27.12
N GLU A 21 -15.12 5.03 -26.71
CA GLU A 21 -15.58 4.35 -25.51
C GLU A 21 -15.20 2.89 -25.69
N LEU A 22 -14.05 2.52 -25.11
CA LEU A 22 -13.74 1.12 -24.88
C LEU A 22 -14.95 0.56 -24.14
N PRO A 23 -15.59 -0.52 -24.65
CA PRO A 23 -16.71 -1.10 -23.95
C PRO A 23 -16.25 -1.41 -22.53
N ALA A 24 -17.02 -0.93 -21.55
CA ALA A 24 -16.76 -1.23 -20.14
C ALA A 24 -16.55 -2.73 -20.03
N GLN A 25 -15.30 -3.14 -19.76
CA GLN A 25 -14.98 -4.55 -19.68
C GLN A 25 -15.79 -5.11 -18.52
N ASN A 26 -16.55 -6.18 -18.81
CA ASN A 26 -17.26 -6.90 -17.76
C ASN A 26 -16.25 -7.25 -16.65
N PRO A 27 -16.63 -7.11 -15.38
CA PRO A 27 -15.72 -7.37 -14.28
C PRO A 27 -15.15 -8.79 -14.40
N THR A 28 -13.83 -8.90 -14.35
CA THR A 28 -13.14 -10.20 -14.38
C THR A 28 -13.49 -11.01 -13.14
N PRO A 29 -13.43 -12.36 -13.19
CA PRO A 29 -13.64 -13.20 -12.01
C PRO A 29 -12.81 -12.77 -10.79
N ALA A 30 -11.57 -12.33 -11.01
CA ALA A 30 -10.70 -11.75 -9.98
C ALA A 30 -11.26 -10.45 -9.38
N SER A 31 -11.77 -9.53 -10.20
CA SER A 31 -12.41 -8.30 -9.72
C SER A 31 -13.69 -8.58 -8.91
N ILE A 32 -14.47 -9.59 -9.31
CA ILE A 32 -15.68 -10.03 -8.58
C ILE A 32 -15.28 -10.67 -7.25
N ALA A 33 -14.23 -11.49 -7.23
CA ALA A 33 -13.70 -12.07 -6.00
C ALA A 33 -13.19 -10.97 -5.06
N ARG A 34 -12.46 -9.97 -5.57
CA ARG A 34 -11.97 -8.82 -4.80
C ARG A 34 -13.10 -8.00 -4.17
N GLN A 35 -14.22 -7.81 -4.87
CA GLN A 35 -15.41 -7.14 -4.31
C GLN A 35 -16.05 -7.90 -3.13
N ARG A 36 -15.73 -9.19 -2.95
CA ARG A 36 -16.25 -9.99 -1.83
C ARG A 36 -15.39 -9.90 -0.58
N PHE A 37 -14.10 -9.57 -0.72
CA PHE A 37 -13.18 -9.53 0.41
C PHE A 37 -12.96 -8.11 0.92
N ASN A 38 -12.77 -7.98 2.22
CA ASN A 38 -12.45 -6.70 2.84
C ASN A 38 -11.03 -6.27 2.43
N GLN A 39 -10.89 -4.98 2.12
CA GLN A 39 -9.62 -4.42 1.68
C GLN A 39 -8.68 -4.24 2.88
N VAL A 40 -7.46 -4.75 2.78
CA VAL A 40 -6.42 -4.51 3.78
C VAL A 40 -5.69 -3.23 3.43
N PHE A 41 -5.50 -2.36 4.42
CA PHE A 41 -4.68 -1.15 4.33
C PHE A 41 -3.55 -1.21 5.35
N VAL A 42 -2.38 -0.73 4.95
CA VAL A 42 -1.20 -0.65 5.80
C VAL A 42 -0.63 0.76 5.80
N LYS A 43 -0.08 1.17 6.93
CA LYS A 43 0.64 2.44 7.08
C LYS A 43 1.94 2.19 7.83
N VAL A 44 3.04 2.74 7.32
CA VAL A 44 4.37 2.62 7.93
C VAL A 44 4.64 3.81 8.85
N ILE A 45 5.03 3.50 10.07
CA ILE A 45 5.38 4.48 11.11
C ILE A 45 6.82 4.25 11.55
N MET A 46 7.61 5.31 11.51
CA MET A 46 9.00 5.31 11.93
C MET A 46 9.14 5.92 13.33
N PRO A 47 9.91 5.29 14.23
CA PRO A 47 10.29 5.92 15.49
C PRO A 47 11.25 7.09 15.23
N VAL A 48 11.20 8.11 16.08
CA VAL A 48 12.12 9.24 16.03
C VAL A 48 13.38 8.89 16.82
N ILE A 49 14.45 8.62 16.08
CA ILE A 49 15.78 8.33 16.64
C ILE A 49 16.86 8.99 15.78
N THR A 50 18.11 8.98 16.21
CA THR A 50 19.23 9.65 15.51
C THR A 50 19.33 9.26 14.02
N ARG A 51 19.02 8.01 13.68
CA ARG A 51 19.03 7.52 12.27
C ARG A 51 17.78 7.90 11.46
N THR A 52 16.65 8.16 12.14
CA THR A 52 15.35 8.51 11.55
C THR A 52 14.81 9.74 12.26
N PRO A 53 15.44 10.92 12.06
CA PRO A 53 14.97 12.15 12.67
C PRO A 53 13.54 12.44 12.21
N LYS A 54 12.75 13.10 13.06
CA LYS A 54 11.37 13.49 12.77
C LYS A 54 11.27 14.16 11.40
N GLN A 55 10.33 13.70 10.59
CA GLN A 55 10.00 14.30 9.30
C GLN A 55 8.55 14.74 9.28
N ASP A 56 8.27 15.71 8.39
CA ASP A 56 6.91 15.94 7.94
C ASP A 56 6.46 14.72 7.14
N GLY A 57 5.25 14.24 7.42
CA GLY A 57 4.69 13.07 6.79
C GLY A 57 3.19 13.05 6.97
N PRO A 58 2.52 12.00 6.46
CA PRO A 58 1.09 11.82 6.64
C PRO A 58 0.71 11.80 8.13
N ALA A 59 -0.54 12.16 8.41
CA ALA A 59 -1.04 12.13 9.78
C ALA A 59 -0.99 10.71 10.35
N VAL A 60 -0.66 10.60 11.64
CA VAL A 60 -0.82 9.37 12.42
C VAL A 60 -2.15 9.47 13.14
N GLU A 61 -3.04 8.51 12.89
CA GLU A 61 -4.37 8.48 13.49
C GLU A 61 -4.29 8.30 15.01
N SER A 62 -5.24 8.88 15.75
CA SER A 62 -5.24 8.85 17.21
C SER A 62 -5.19 7.44 17.79
N TRP A 63 -5.90 6.49 17.19
CA TRP A 63 -5.89 5.09 17.66
C TRP A 63 -4.53 4.40 17.45
N VAL A 64 -3.78 4.81 16.42
CA VAL A 64 -2.42 4.32 16.18
C VAL A 64 -1.50 4.93 17.23
N ALA A 65 -1.62 6.23 17.47
CA ALA A 65 -0.87 6.96 18.49
C ALA A 65 -1.06 6.36 19.90
N GLU A 66 -2.28 5.98 20.25
CA GLU A 66 -2.62 5.29 21.50
C GLU A 66 -1.92 3.93 21.61
N GLN A 67 -1.97 3.08 20.56
CA GLN A 67 -1.28 1.79 20.57
C GLN A 67 0.24 1.92 20.61
N LEU A 68 0.82 2.90 19.89
CA LEU A 68 2.26 3.17 19.95
C LEU A 68 2.70 3.57 21.37
N LYS A 69 1.88 4.37 22.06
CA LYS A 69 2.12 4.74 23.45
C LYS A 69 2.08 3.51 24.38
N GLU A 70 1.13 2.60 24.17
CA GLU A 70 1.06 1.32 24.91
C GLU A 70 2.28 0.44 24.64
N LEU A 71 2.82 0.49 23.41
CA LEU A 71 4.07 -0.17 23.01
C LEU A 71 5.33 0.56 23.50
N GLY A 72 5.18 1.69 24.20
CA GLY A 72 6.28 2.45 24.77
C GLY A 72 7.04 3.32 23.78
N GLU A 73 6.47 3.65 22.62
CA GLU A 73 7.09 4.51 21.60
C GLU A 73 6.55 5.95 21.74
N PRO A 74 7.32 6.89 22.32
CA PRO A 74 6.85 8.23 22.63
C PRO A 74 6.89 9.19 21.42
N GLU A 75 7.78 8.97 20.46
CA GLU A 75 7.98 9.88 19.33
C GLU A 75 8.09 9.14 18.00
N TYR A 76 7.22 9.48 17.05
CA TYR A 76 7.09 8.75 15.79
C TYR A 76 6.54 9.64 14.67
N PHE A 77 6.67 9.22 13.42
CA PHE A 77 6.04 9.85 12.24
C PHE A 77 5.69 8.80 11.18
N ALA A 78 4.65 9.04 10.38
CA ALA A 78 4.34 8.18 9.25
C ALA A 78 5.19 8.54 8.02
N VAL A 79 5.61 7.53 7.27
CA VAL A 79 6.34 7.69 5.99
C VAL A 79 5.49 7.31 4.78
N THR A 80 4.30 6.75 5.02
CA THR A 80 3.31 6.45 4.00
C THR A 80 1.94 6.95 4.45
N ASP A 81 1.06 7.18 3.48
CA ASP A 81 -0.38 7.19 3.78
C ASP A 81 -0.88 5.74 3.94
N TRP A 82 -2.19 5.54 4.07
CA TRP A 82 -2.78 4.20 4.00
C TRP A 82 -2.62 3.61 2.59
N VAL A 83 -1.80 2.57 2.48
CA VAL A 83 -1.55 1.86 1.22
C VAL A 83 -2.41 0.59 1.20
N PRO A 84 -3.25 0.37 0.17
CA PRO A 84 -3.97 -0.88 0.03
C PRO A 84 -3.02 -2.02 -0.33
N VAL A 85 -3.16 -3.16 0.34
CA VAL A 85 -2.46 -4.41 -0.01
C VAL A 85 -3.45 -5.28 -0.77
N CYS A 86 -3.11 -5.63 -2.01
CA CYS A 86 -3.89 -6.54 -2.83
C CYS A 86 -3.65 -7.98 -2.39
N ASP A 87 -4.68 -8.81 -2.54
CA ASP A 87 -4.62 -10.21 -2.16
C ASP A 87 -4.00 -11.03 -3.29
N GLY A 88 -2.73 -11.39 -3.15
CA GLY A 88 -2.01 -12.22 -4.12
C GLY A 88 -2.59 -13.63 -4.27
N LEU A 89 -3.44 -14.08 -3.36
CA LEU A 89 -4.17 -15.35 -3.50
C LEU A 89 -5.30 -15.28 -4.53
N LEU A 90 -5.71 -14.08 -4.93
CA LEU A 90 -6.82 -13.85 -5.86
C LEU A 90 -6.38 -13.41 -7.25
N GLU A 91 -5.08 -13.13 -7.42
CA GLU A 91 -4.51 -12.63 -8.67
C GLU A 91 -3.74 -13.77 -9.35
N ASP A 92 -3.82 -13.86 -10.67
CA ASP A 92 -3.12 -14.89 -11.46
C ASP A 92 -1.62 -14.57 -11.64
N ASP A 93 -1.18 -13.39 -11.18
CA ASP A 93 0.17 -12.82 -11.30
C ASP A 93 0.74 -12.43 -9.92
N GLU A 94 2.08 -12.41 -9.76
CA GLU A 94 2.74 -11.83 -8.58
C GLU A 94 2.38 -10.33 -8.45
N VAL A 95 1.60 -9.99 -7.43
CA VAL A 95 1.27 -8.60 -7.12
C VAL A 95 2.46 -7.92 -6.44
N ASP A 96 3.06 -6.93 -7.09
CA ASP A 96 4.00 -6.02 -6.41
C ASP A 96 3.23 -5.05 -5.50
N ASN A 97 2.94 -5.52 -4.28
CA ASN A 97 2.37 -4.74 -3.19
C ASN A 97 3.43 -3.84 -2.55
N ARG A 98 4.04 -2.93 -3.30
CA ARG A 98 5.01 -1.98 -2.77
C ARG A 98 4.34 -1.01 -1.79
N VAL A 99 4.69 -1.14 -0.51
CA VAL A 99 4.14 -0.32 0.59
C VAL A 99 4.97 0.94 0.79
N TRP A 100 6.29 0.82 0.82
CA TRP A 100 7.20 1.95 1.01
C TRP A 100 8.46 1.78 0.18
N SER A 101 8.99 2.86 -0.39
CA SER A 101 10.20 2.81 -1.21
C SER A 101 11.50 2.65 -0.41
N GLY A 102 11.44 2.70 0.92
CA GLY A 102 12.63 2.74 1.77
C GLY A 102 13.33 4.11 1.76
N SER A 103 12.67 5.15 1.27
CA SER A 103 13.25 6.49 1.15
C SER A 103 12.70 7.42 2.23
N LEU A 104 13.60 8.05 2.97
CA LEU A 104 13.30 9.20 3.82
C LEU A 104 13.64 10.50 3.10
N VAL A 105 13.04 11.62 3.52
CA VAL A 105 13.35 12.94 2.96
C VAL A 105 14.74 13.39 3.43
N GLY A 106 15.54 13.95 2.51
CA GLY A 106 16.81 14.61 2.83
C GLY A 106 18.06 13.76 2.62
N LYS A 107 19.20 14.24 3.13
CA LYS A 107 20.55 13.74 2.80
C LYS A 107 20.86 12.32 3.32
N ASN A 108 20.01 11.80 4.20
CA ASN A 108 20.09 10.45 4.77
C ASN A 108 19.05 9.48 4.15
N SER A 109 18.60 9.78 2.92
CA SER A 109 17.59 8.99 2.20
C SER A 109 18.06 7.61 1.74
N SER A 110 19.38 7.40 1.65
CA SER A 110 20.00 6.16 1.18
C SER A 110 20.27 5.22 2.35
N GLY A 111 19.30 4.39 2.75
CA GLY A 111 19.54 3.49 3.87
C GLY A 111 18.52 2.38 4.15
N PHE A 112 17.30 2.45 3.61
CA PHE A 112 16.30 1.40 3.85
C PHE A 112 15.95 0.65 2.58
N CYS A 113 15.64 -0.63 2.75
CA CYS A 113 15.15 -1.46 1.67
C CYS A 113 13.67 -1.16 1.39
N PRO A 114 13.22 -1.30 0.13
CA PRO A 114 11.81 -1.21 -0.20
C PRO A 114 11.00 -2.25 0.58
N VAL A 115 9.85 -1.82 1.09
CA VAL A 115 8.95 -2.64 1.90
C VAL A 115 7.74 -3.02 1.06
N SER A 116 7.36 -4.30 1.12
CA SER A 116 6.19 -4.83 0.44
C SER A 116 5.24 -5.51 1.43
N GLY A 117 3.95 -5.46 1.11
CA GLY A 117 2.89 -6.15 1.84
C GLY A 117 2.51 -7.46 1.17
N ASP A 118 2.09 -8.46 1.94
CA ASP A 118 1.58 -9.72 1.42
C ASP A 118 0.45 -10.25 2.30
N LEU A 119 -0.49 -10.96 1.67
CA LEU A 119 -1.65 -11.59 2.29
C LEU A 119 -1.59 -13.11 2.09
N PRO A 120 -0.61 -13.80 2.70
CA PRO A 120 -0.33 -15.21 2.41
C PRO A 120 -1.46 -16.17 2.82
N GLU A 121 -2.38 -15.73 3.68
CA GLU A 121 -3.50 -16.55 4.13
C GLU A 121 -4.73 -15.69 4.38
N ARG A 122 -5.85 -16.09 3.79
CA ARG A 122 -7.18 -15.60 4.15
C ARG A 122 -8.15 -16.77 4.23
N LYS A 123 -8.50 -17.18 5.45
CA LYS A 123 -9.39 -18.33 5.71
C LYS A 123 -10.12 -18.16 7.03
N ASP A 124 -11.26 -18.83 7.15
CA ASP A 124 -12.04 -18.87 8.41
C ASP A 124 -12.36 -17.48 8.99
N GLY A 125 -12.64 -16.50 8.12
CA GLY A 125 -12.95 -15.12 8.52
C GLY A 125 -11.75 -14.36 9.10
N ARG A 126 -10.53 -14.83 8.83
CA ARG A 126 -9.28 -14.19 9.27
C ARG A 126 -8.35 -13.96 8.09
N VAL A 127 -7.55 -12.91 8.21
CA VAL A 127 -6.51 -12.57 7.25
C VAL A 127 -5.17 -12.48 7.95
N LEU A 128 -4.17 -13.11 7.38
CA LEU A 128 -2.78 -12.98 7.76
C LEU A 128 -2.13 -11.90 6.90
N VAL A 129 -1.60 -10.88 7.54
CA VAL A 129 -0.90 -9.76 6.89
C VAL A 129 0.58 -9.85 7.21
N LEU A 130 1.42 -9.84 6.18
CA LEU A 130 2.87 -9.73 6.25
C LEU A 130 3.33 -8.40 5.65
N VAL A 131 4.25 -7.72 6.30
CA VAL A 131 4.93 -6.53 5.76
C VAL A 131 6.43 -6.70 5.96
N GLY A 132 7.13 -6.98 4.87
CA GLY A 132 8.54 -7.39 4.84
C GLY A 132 9.39 -6.57 3.87
N GLY A 133 10.67 -6.92 3.75
CA GLY A 133 11.62 -6.23 2.86
C GLY A 133 12.41 -5.11 3.56
N TRP A 134 12.42 -5.07 4.89
CA TRP A 134 13.07 -4.00 5.68
C TRP A 134 14.60 -4.00 5.62
N ASP A 135 15.21 -5.12 5.22
CA ASP A 135 16.65 -5.28 5.08
C ASP A 135 17.00 -6.22 3.91
N PRO A 136 18.24 -6.17 3.39
CA PRO A 136 18.64 -6.94 2.20
C PRO A 136 18.52 -8.46 2.35
N GLY A 137 18.41 -8.99 3.57
CA GLY A 137 18.29 -10.41 3.86
C GLY A 137 16.87 -10.87 4.17
N GLY A 138 15.88 -9.96 4.17
CA GLY A 138 14.51 -10.28 4.61
C GLY A 138 14.45 -10.69 6.09
N GLY A 139 15.41 -10.22 6.89
CA GLY A 139 15.58 -10.60 8.28
C GLY A 139 14.58 -9.97 9.23
N HIS A 140 13.77 -9.00 8.79
CA HIS A 140 12.72 -8.38 9.60
C HIS A 140 11.38 -8.34 8.87
N GLU A 141 10.31 -8.49 9.65
CA GLU A 141 8.93 -8.40 9.17
C GLU A 141 8.02 -7.89 10.30
N ALA A 142 6.91 -7.27 9.91
CA ALA A 142 5.72 -7.21 10.75
C ALA A 142 4.74 -8.27 10.26
N LYS A 143 4.12 -9.02 11.19
CA LYS A 143 3.09 -10.00 10.85
C LYS A 143 1.97 -9.98 11.87
N VAL A 144 0.74 -9.88 11.38
CA VAL A 144 -0.47 -9.90 12.21
C VAL A 144 -1.54 -10.79 11.60
N THR A 145 -2.29 -11.48 12.45
CA THR A 145 -3.53 -12.15 12.05
C THR A 145 -4.71 -11.38 12.61
N LEU A 146 -5.56 -10.88 11.72
CA LEU A 146 -6.74 -10.09 12.08
C LEU A 146 -8.02 -10.83 11.72
N VAL A 147 -9.10 -10.48 12.41
CA VAL A 147 -10.46 -10.81 11.93
C VAL A 147 -10.68 -10.01 10.65
N ASP A 148 -11.16 -10.67 9.61
CA ASP A 148 -11.43 -10.07 8.31
C ASP A 148 -12.77 -9.34 8.32
N GLU A 149 -12.91 -8.35 9.21
CA GLU A 149 -14.10 -7.53 9.40
C GLU A 149 -13.75 -6.03 9.34
N PRO A 150 -14.54 -5.20 8.65
CA PRO A 150 -14.26 -3.76 8.55
C PRO A 150 -14.16 -3.09 9.93
N GLY A 151 -13.13 -2.28 10.11
CA GLY A 151 -12.80 -1.61 11.37
C GLY A 151 -11.82 -2.39 12.25
N THR A 152 -11.57 -3.68 11.96
CA THR A 152 -10.51 -4.44 12.63
C THR A 152 -9.15 -3.83 12.32
N ARG A 153 -8.32 -3.65 13.34
CA ARG A 153 -7.06 -2.91 13.22
C ARG A 153 -6.05 -3.31 14.28
N ALA A 154 -4.77 -3.14 13.98
CA ALA A 154 -3.67 -3.38 14.91
C ALA A 154 -2.45 -2.54 14.54
N VAL A 155 -1.54 -2.37 15.49
CA VAL A 155 -0.19 -1.86 15.26
C VAL A 155 0.81 -2.93 15.69
N GLU A 156 1.64 -3.38 14.76
CA GLU A 156 2.70 -4.36 15.04
C GLU A 156 4.09 -3.75 14.87
N PRO A 157 5.03 -4.07 15.78
CA PRO A 157 6.43 -3.74 15.58
C PRO A 157 7.05 -4.59 14.47
N VAL A 158 7.99 -4.00 13.73
CA VAL A 158 8.86 -4.72 12.80
C VAL A 158 10.00 -5.33 13.58
N LEU A 159 10.03 -6.66 13.63
CA LEU A 159 10.96 -7.43 14.45
C LEU A 159 11.76 -8.43 13.61
N PRO A 160 12.92 -8.91 14.11
CA PRO A 160 13.67 -9.95 13.44
C PRO A 160 12.89 -11.26 13.25
N CYS A 161 12.94 -11.81 12.04
CA CYS A 161 12.50 -13.14 11.67
C CYS A 161 13.49 -14.17 12.21
N SER A 162 13.09 -15.04 13.14
CA SER A 162 13.95 -16.18 13.51
C SER A 162 13.77 -17.32 12.51
N ALA A 163 14.88 -17.98 12.16
CA ALA A 163 14.92 -19.16 11.28
C ALA A 163 14.08 -20.37 11.78
N ARG A 164 13.49 -20.29 12.98
CA ARG A 164 12.60 -21.30 13.57
C ARG A 164 11.16 -20.79 13.80
N GLY A 165 10.78 -19.66 13.21
CA GLY A 165 9.42 -19.14 13.26
C GLY A 165 8.95 -18.59 14.62
N LYS A 166 9.83 -18.53 15.62
CA LYS A 166 9.53 -17.87 16.91
C LYS A 166 10.03 -16.44 16.89
N ARG A 167 9.13 -15.49 16.76
CA ARG A 167 9.43 -14.06 16.91
C ARG A 167 9.68 -13.74 18.36
N LYS A 168 10.79 -13.07 18.65
CA LYS A 168 11.00 -12.43 19.94
C LYS A 168 11.67 -11.10 19.66
N ALA A 169 11.13 -10.04 20.26
CA ALA A 169 11.93 -8.85 20.51
C ALA A 169 13.20 -9.32 21.24
N ILE A 170 14.35 -9.01 20.67
CA ILE A 170 15.62 -9.25 21.36
C ILE A 170 15.68 -8.20 22.48
N PRO A 171 15.84 -8.61 23.75
CA PRO A 171 15.87 -7.65 24.86
C PRO A 171 16.90 -6.55 24.61
N GLY A 172 16.46 -5.29 24.59
CA GLY A 172 17.30 -4.12 24.32
C GLY A 172 17.33 -3.66 22.85
N GLU A 173 16.73 -4.40 21.93
CA GLU A 173 16.62 -3.99 20.53
C GLU A 173 15.28 -3.28 20.28
N THR A 174 15.35 -2.04 19.84
CA THR A 174 14.19 -1.24 19.43
C THR A 174 13.69 -1.72 18.06
N PRO A 175 12.37 -1.83 17.85
CA PRO A 175 11.81 -2.14 16.53
C PRO A 175 12.37 -1.22 15.44
N LEU A 176 12.51 -1.75 14.22
CA LEU A 176 12.97 -0.94 13.07
C LEU A 176 11.94 0.12 12.68
N ALA A 177 10.67 -0.27 12.76
CA ALA A 177 9.50 0.52 12.44
C ALA A 177 8.28 -0.12 13.11
N TYR A 178 7.12 0.51 12.93
CA TYR A 178 5.81 -0.02 13.28
C TYR A 178 4.92 -0.01 12.05
N VAL A 179 4.07 -1.02 11.93
CA VAL A 179 3.10 -1.15 10.84
C VAL A 179 1.71 -1.10 11.45
N ALA A 180 0.95 -0.07 11.09
CA ALA A 180 -0.48 -0.04 11.39
C ALA A 180 -1.23 -0.76 10.26
N VAL A 181 -2.18 -1.60 10.63
CA VAL A 181 -3.02 -2.38 9.72
C VAL A 181 -4.48 -2.06 10.00
N LEU A 182 -5.26 -1.85 8.94
CA LEU A 182 -6.70 -1.59 8.98
C LEU A 182 -7.41 -2.47 7.96
N ILE A 183 -8.44 -3.18 8.40
CA ILE A 183 -9.40 -3.85 7.53
C ILE A 183 -10.49 -2.84 7.18
N GLY A 184 -10.56 -2.45 5.91
CA GLY A 184 -11.61 -1.60 5.36
C GLY A 184 -12.74 -2.42 4.74
N PRO A 185 -13.85 -1.77 4.35
CA PRO A 185 -14.90 -2.45 3.60
C PRO A 185 -14.36 -2.99 2.25
N PRO A 186 -15.07 -3.92 1.61
CA PRO A 186 -14.70 -4.36 0.28
C PRO A 186 -14.69 -3.18 -0.70
N PRO A 187 -13.82 -3.18 -1.72
CA PRO A 187 -13.78 -2.12 -2.71
C PRO A 187 -15.16 -2.00 -3.41
N ARG A 188 -15.74 -0.79 -3.42
CA ARG A 188 -16.97 -0.53 -4.16
C ARG A 188 -16.68 -0.41 -5.65
N GLU A 189 -17.60 -0.87 -6.50
CA GLU A 189 -17.56 -0.55 -7.93
C GLU A 189 -17.56 0.97 -8.12
N ARG A 190 -16.70 1.46 -9.00
CA ARG A 190 -16.86 2.81 -9.53
C ARG A 190 -18.12 2.78 -10.39
N VAL A 191 -19.22 3.31 -9.86
CA VAL A 191 -20.40 3.62 -10.66
C VAL A 191 -19.96 4.64 -11.70
N THR A 192 -19.78 4.21 -12.94
CA THR A 192 -19.71 5.12 -14.07
C THR A 192 -21.11 5.72 -14.21
N SER A 193 -21.30 6.94 -13.69
CA SER A 193 -22.53 7.68 -13.89
C SER A 193 -22.61 8.06 -15.37
N HIS A 194 -23.25 7.21 -16.18
CA HIS A 194 -23.81 7.65 -17.45
C HIS A 194 -25.09 8.42 -17.12
N SER A 195 -24.96 9.72 -16.88
CA SER A 195 -26.08 10.65 -17.04
C SER A 195 -26.33 10.79 -18.53
N ASN A 196 -27.19 9.93 -19.08
CA ASN A 196 -27.88 10.22 -20.32
C ASN A 196 -29.01 11.18 -19.96
N ASP A 197 -28.74 12.49 -20.03
CA ASP A 197 -29.80 13.48 -20.12
C ASP A 197 -30.28 13.51 -21.58
N GLU A 198 -31.58 13.25 -21.75
CA GLU A 198 -32.37 13.35 -22.99
C GLU A 198 -32.36 14.76 -23.59
#